data_AF-A0A1G6JFL5-F1
#
_entry.id   AF-A0A1G6JFL5-F1
#
_cell.length_a   1.000
_cell.length_b   1.000
_cell.length_c   1.000
_cell.angle_alpha   90.00
_cell.angle_beta   90.00
_cell.angle_gamma   90.00
#
_symmetry.space_group_name_H-M   'P 1'
#
loop_
_entity.id
_entity.type
_entity.pdbx_description
1 polymer ?
#
loop_
_entity_poly.entity_id
_entity_poly.type
_entity_poly.pdbx_seq_one_letter_code
_entity_poly.pdbx_strand_id
1 'polypeptide(L)'
;MTVDRQAPQASWNRTRGHLDAARAHLTDLSDIDLSATLEFLEHNELGLAFDCLVDFGDDLDLPLAFWEHLDQAAREMRLYSDALHKPHLTAADLCRRYVAAASEQN
;
A
#
# COMPACT_ATOMS: atom_id res chain seq x y z
N MET A 1 4.92 25.54 -22.93
CA MET A 1 5.25 24.91 -21.64
C MET A 1 4.41 23.66 -21.50
N THR A 2 4.93 22.51 -21.92
CA THR A 2 4.32 21.19 -21.68
C THR A 2 4.58 20.84 -20.23
N VAL A 3 3.60 21.14 -19.37
CA VAL A 3 3.63 20.70 -17.98
C VAL A 3 3.72 19.18 -17.98
N ASP A 4 4.73 18.72 -17.26
CA ASP A 4 5.17 17.35 -17.04
C ASP A 4 4.00 16.39 -16.75
N ARG A 5 3.38 15.83 -17.80
CA ARG A 5 2.37 14.76 -17.68
C ARG A 5 3.01 13.38 -17.49
N GLN A 6 4.32 13.25 -17.70
CA GLN A 6 5.04 11.99 -17.57
C GLN A 6 5.38 11.66 -16.11
N ALA A 7 5.70 12.65 -15.27
CA ALA A 7 6.02 12.43 -13.86
C ALA A 7 4.81 11.90 -13.04
N PRO A 8 3.58 12.42 -13.20
CA PRO A 8 2.40 11.86 -12.55
C PRO A 8 2.13 10.42 -13.01
N GLN A 9 2.20 10.16 -14.32
CA GLN A 9 1.93 8.83 -14.87
C GLN A 9 2.98 7.81 -14.45
N ALA A 10 4.25 8.19 -14.40
CA ALA A 10 5.32 7.32 -13.93
C ALA A 10 5.19 7.01 -12.43
N SER A 11 4.77 7.98 -11.61
CA SER A 11 4.50 7.75 -10.19
C SER A 11 3.30 6.82 -10.00
N TRP A 12 2.21 7.01 -10.76
CA TRP A 12 1.06 6.10 -10.72
C TRP A 12 1.39 4.67 -11.13
N ASN A 13 2.21 4.50 -12.18
CA ASN A 13 2.65 3.17 -12.59
C ASN A 13 3.52 2.50 -11.51
N ARG A 14 4.39 3.25 -10.81
CA ARG A 14 5.17 2.72 -9.69
C ARG A 14 4.29 2.34 -8.52
N THR A 15 3.36 3.21 -8.11
CA THR A 15 2.38 2.91 -7.05
C THR A 15 1.61 1.64 -7.39
N ARG A 16 1.06 1.54 -8.61
CA ARG A 16 0.32 0.35 -9.06
C ARG A 16 1.20 -0.91 -9.02
N GLY A 17 2.46 -0.81 -9.43
CA GLY A 17 3.40 -1.93 -9.34
C GLY A 17 3.65 -2.40 -7.90
N HIS A 18 3.76 -1.48 -6.95
CA HIS A 18 3.90 -1.82 -5.53
C HIS A 18 2.63 -2.49 -4.98
N LEU A 19 1.44 -1.99 -5.33
CA LEU A 19 0.17 -2.59 -4.90
C LEU A 19 -0.04 -3.98 -5.51
N ASP A 20 0.35 -4.19 -6.77
CA ASP A 20 0.26 -5.51 -7.41
C ASP A 20 1.23 -6.51 -6.78
N ALA A 21 2.45 -6.08 -6.44
CA ALA A 21 3.42 -6.92 -5.73
C ALA A 21 2.94 -7.30 -4.32
N ALA A 22 2.35 -6.35 -3.58
CA ALA A 22 1.72 -6.64 -2.29
C ALA A 22 0.57 -7.66 -2.46
N ARG A 23 -0.33 -7.43 -3.42
CA ARG A 23 -1.43 -8.34 -3.74
C ARG A 23 -0.94 -9.75 -4.08
N ALA A 24 0.21 -9.89 -4.74
CA ALA A 24 0.75 -11.20 -5.12
C ALA A 24 0.93 -12.13 -3.91
N HIS A 25 1.30 -11.60 -2.74
CA HIS A 25 1.43 -12.36 -1.48
C HIS A 25 0.10 -12.91 -0.95
N LEU A 26 -1.04 -12.33 -1.36
CA LEU A 26 -2.37 -12.78 -0.98
C LEU A 26 -2.93 -13.85 -1.92
N THR A 27 -2.46 -13.90 -3.17
CA THR A 27 -2.96 -14.85 -4.18
C THR A 27 -2.71 -16.31 -3.83
N ASP A 28 -1.68 -16.57 -3.01
CA ASP A 28 -1.34 -17.92 -2.53
C ASP A 28 -2.25 -18.37 -1.36
N LEU A 29 -3.10 -17.47 -0.84
CA LEU A 29 -4.04 -17.74 0.24
C LEU A 29 -5.42 -18.04 -0.34
N SER A 30 -5.84 -19.29 -0.23
CA SER A 30 -7.01 -19.85 -0.92
C SER A 30 -8.39 -19.39 -0.40
N ASP A 31 -8.47 -18.53 0.61
CA ASP A 31 -9.71 -18.14 1.29
C ASP A 31 -9.97 -16.62 1.32
N ILE A 32 -9.27 -15.86 0.47
CA ILE A 32 -9.35 -14.40 0.46
C ILE A 32 -10.07 -13.93 -0.80
N ASP A 33 -11.11 -13.12 -0.61
CA ASP A 33 -11.75 -12.42 -1.72
C ASP A 33 -10.96 -11.15 -2.08
N LEU A 34 -10.20 -11.22 -3.17
CA LEU A 34 -9.44 -10.09 -3.72
C LEU A 34 -10.23 -9.29 -4.76
N SER A 35 -11.52 -9.60 -5.00
CA SER A 35 -12.31 -9.01 -6.08
C SER A 35 -12.39 -7.48 -5.98
N ALA A 36 -12.63 -6.95 -4.77
CA ALA A 36 -12.69 -5.50 -4.55
C ALA A 36 -11.33 -4.82 -4.83
N THR A 37 -10.23 -5.39 -4.32
CA THR A 37 -8.88 -4.86 -4.56
C THR A 37 -8.54 -4.85 -6.06
N LEU A 38 -8.93 -5.90 -6.79
CA LEU A 38 -8.71 -5.99 -8.23
C LEU A 38 -9.52 -4.95 -9.01
N GLU A 39 -10.78 -4.72 -8.63
CA GLU A 39 -11.63 -3.67 -9.21
C GLU A 39 -10.99 -2.29 -9.02
N PHE A 40 -10.58 -1.95 -7.81
CA PHE A 40 -9.92 -0.68 -7.53
C PHE A 40 -8.62 -0.48 -8.34
N LEU A 41 -7.82 -1.55 -8.49
CA LEU A 41 -6.62 -1.51 -9.34
C LEU A 41 -6.97 -1.29 -10.81
N GLU A 42 -8.01 -1.93 -11.32
CA GLU A 42 -8.48 -1.74 -12.70
C GLU A 42 -8.92 -0.29 -12.95
N HIS A 43 -9.65 0.30 -12.00
CA HIS A 43 -10.15 1.67 -12.07
C HIS A 43 -9.13 2.76 -11.69
N ASN A 44 -7.90 2.39 -11.36
CA ASN A 44 -6.84 3.29 -10.84
C ASN A 44 -7.23 4.01 -9.53
N GLU A 45 -8.08 3.39 -8.72
CA GLU A 45 -8.45 3.86 -7.38
C GLU A 45 -7.39 3.38 -6.36
N LEU A 46 -6.15 3.81 -6.57
CA LEU A 46 -4.97 3.27 -5.87
C LEU A 46 -5.02 3.45 -4.34
N GLY A 47 -5.69 4.50 -3.85
CA GLY A 47 -5.89 4.71 -2.42
C GLY A 47 -6.83 3.67 -1.80
N LEU A 48 -7.93 3.33 -2.48
CA LEU A 48 -8.87 2.31 -2.01
C LEU A 48 -8.24 0.91 -2.09
N ALA A 49 -7.51 0.63 -3.17
CA ALA A 49 -6.74 -0.61 -3.28
C ALA A 49 -5.70 -0.75 -2.16
N PHE A 50 -5.03 0.35 -1.80
CA PHE A 50 -4.08 0.40 -0.69
C PHE A 50 -4.75 0.13 0.65
N ASP A 51 -5.85 0.82 0.97
CA ASP A 51 -6.57 0.65 2.23
C ASP A 51 -7.05 -0.81 2.39
N CYS A 52 -7.63 -1.42 1.34
CA CYS A 52 -8.02 -2.84 1.38
C CYS A 52 -6.85 -3.79 1.62
N LEU A 53 -5.69 -3.54 1.00
CA LEU A 53 -4.50 -4.38 1.23
C LEU A 53 -3.98 -4.23 2.66
N VAL A 54 -4.02 -3.04 3.24
CA VAL A 54 -3.62 -2.83 4.64
C VAL A 54 -4.52 -3.61 5.59
N ASP A 55 -5.84 -3.57 5.37
CA ASP A 55 -6.81 -4.33 6.17
C ASP A 55 -6.51 -5.85 6.11
N PHE A 56 -6.27 -6.39 4.91
CA PHE A 56 -5.86 -7.80 4.76
C PHE A 56 -4.54 -8.11 5.47
N GLY A 57 -3.57 -7.19 5.42
CA GLY A 57 -2.28 -7.38 6.08
C GLY A 57 -2.40 -7.48 7.60
N ASP A 58 -3.21 -6.60 8.20
CA ASP A 58 -3.44 -6.55 9.64
C ASP A 58 -4.16 -7.82 10.14
N ASP A 59 -5.15 -8.30 9.38
CA ASP A 59 -5.94 -9.48 9.72
C ASP A 59 -5.17 -10.81 9.57
N LEU A 60 -4.21 -10.88 8.63
CA LEU A 60 -3.60 -12.14 8.19
C LEU A 60 -2.13 -12.31 8.58
N ASP A 61 -1.55 -11.36 9.32
CA ASP A 61 -0.14 -11.37 9.76
C ASP A 61 0.84 -11.65 8.61
N LEU A 62 0.73 -10.85 7.55
CA LEU A 62 1.50 -11.03 6.31
C LEU A 62 3.00 -10.75 6.49
N PRO A 63 3.86 -11.36 5.65
CA PRO A 63 5.31 -11.23 5.76
C PRO A 63 5.79 -9.79 5.57
N LEU A 64 6.96 -9.45 6.11
CA LEU A 64 7.56 -8.11 5.99
C LEU A 64 7.59 -7.57 4.55
N ALA A 65 7.92 -8.42 3.56
CA ALA A 65 7.98 -8.02 2.16
C ALA A 65 6.65 -7.41 1.65
N PHE A 66 5.51 -7.91 2.15
CA PHE A 66 4.20 -7.33 1.87
C PHE A 66 4.11 -5.88 2.38
N TRP A 67 4.48 -5.67 3.65
CA TRP A 67 4.45 -4.36 4.30
C TRP A 67 5.45 -3.37 3.68
N GLU A 68 6.60 -3.84 3.20
CA GLU A 68 7.58 -3.01 2.47
C GLU A 68 7.01 -2.50 1.14
N HIS A 69 6.28 -3.35 0.41
CA HIS A 69 5.59 -2.92 -0.81
C HIS A 69 4.54 -1.85 -0.52
N LEU A 70 3.76 -2.01 0.56
CA LEU A 70 2.79 -1.00 0.97
C LEU A 70 3.45 0.30 1.45
N ASP A 71 4.56 0.25 2.21
CA ASP A 71 5.31 1.46 2.58
C ASP A 71 5.76 2.25 1.34
N GLN A 72 6.29 1.57 0.33
CA GLN A 72 6.70 2.23 -0.91
C GLN A 72 5.51 2.83 -1.68
N ALA A 73 4.37 2.12 -1.75
CA ALA A 73 3.15 2.66 -2.34
C ALA A 73 2.67 3.93 -1.60
N ALA A 74 2.68 3.91 -0.27
CA ALA A 74 2.32 5.05 0.58
C ALA A 74 3.27 6.24 0.40
N ARG A 75 4.58 6.00 0.21
CA ARG A 75 5.57 7.05 -0.11
C ARG A 75 5.32 7.69 -1.46
N GLU A 76 5.10 6.89 -2.51
CA GLU A 76 4.79 7.41 -3.86
C GLU A 76 3.51 8.26 -3.85
N MET A 77 2.49 7.82 -3.12
CA MET A 77 1.22 8.55 -2.94
C MET A 77 1.30 9.71 -1.93
N ARG A 78 2.42 9.85 -1.22
CA ARG A 78 2.64 10.87 -0.17
C ARG A 78 1.56 10.84 0.93
N LEU A 79 1.14 9.65 1.33
CA LEU A 79 0.10 9.46 2.34
C LEU A 79 0.56 9.79 3.77
N TYR A 80 1.87 9.78 3.99
CA TYR A 80 2.45 10.20 5.26
C TYR A 80 2.19 11.68 5.51
N SER A 81 1.27 11.94 6.43
CA SER A 81 0.98 13.28 6.90
C SER A 81 2.05 13.73 7.91
N ASP A 82 2.50 14.98 7.79
CA ASP A 82 3.24 15.70 8.86
C ASP A 82 2.32 16.09 10.03
N ALA A 83 1.04 15.78 9.93
CA ALA A 83 0.02 16.16 10.90
C ALA A 83 0.16 15.33 12.19
N LEU A 84 1.00 15.84 13.09
CA LEU A 84 1.24 15.37 14.47
C LEU A 84 -0.02 15.16 15.36
N HIS A 85 -1.23 15.42 14.84
CA HIS A 85 -2.46 15.59 15.64
C HIS A 85 -3.69 14.83 15.12
N LYS A 86 -3.51 13.76 14.33
CA LYS A 86 -4.60 12.80 14.12
C LYS A 86 -4.47 11.65 15.13
N PRO A 87 -5.42 11.49 16.06
CA PRO A 87 -5.38 10.41 17.06
C PRO A 87 -5.68 9.02 16.45
N HIS A 88 -6.11 8.96 15.18
CA HIS A 88 -6.35 7.71 14.46
C HIS A 88 -5.12 7.37 13.62
N LEU A 89 -4.63 6.14 13.80
CA LEU A 89 -3.69 5.50 12.88
C LEU A 89 -4.27 5.49 11.48
N THR A 90 -3.57 6.11 10.54
CA THR A 90 -3.88 5.91 9.12
C THR A 90 -3.35 4.55 8.67
N ALA A 91 -3.90 4.00 7.59
CA ALA A 91 -3.39 2.78 6.96
C ALA A 91 -1.88 2.88 6.65
N ALA A 92 -1.42 4.06 6.21
CA ALA A 92 0.01 4.32 6.00
C ALA A 92 0.84 4.28 7.31
N ASP A 93 0.33 4.84 8.41
CA ASP A 93 1.01 4.77 9.71
C ASP A 93 1.15 3.33 10.21
N LEU A 94 0.17 2.46 9.90
CA LEU A 94 0.22 1.05 10.23
C LEU A 94 1.35 0.34 9.46
N CYS A 95 1.46 0.54 8.14
CA CYS A 95 2.55 -0.02 7.33
C CYS A 95 3.92 0.35 7.91
N ARG A 96 4.11 1.63 8.25
CA ARG A 96 5.36 2.11 8.83
C ARG A 96 5.70 1.42 10.14
N ARG A 97 4.70 1.13 10.99
CA ARG A 97 4.91 0.41 12.26
C ARG A 97 5.36 -1.02 12.04
N TYR A 98 4.73 -1.75 11.12
CA TYR A 98 5.15 -3.12 10.80
C TYR A 98 6.58 -3.17 10.26
N VAL A 99 6.93 -2.26 9.34
CA VAL A 99 8.30 -2.17 8.81
C VAL A 99 9.31 -1.79 9.90
N ALA A 100 8.96 -0.84 10.77
CA ALA A 100 9.84 -0.44 11.88
C ALA A 100 10.02 -1.57 12.91
N ALA A 101 8.94 -2.23 13.33
CA ALA A 101 8.97 -3.31 14.30
C ALA A 101 9.79 -4.51 13.80
N ALA A 102 9.70 -4.83 12.51
CA ALA A 102 10.52 -5.89 11.93
C ALA A 102 12.01 -5.51 11.82
N SER A 103 12.31 -4.23 11.66
CA SER A 103 13.69 -3.73 11.62
C SER A 103 14.38 -3.76 12.99
N GLU A 104 13.61 -3.70 14.09
CA GLU A 104 14.14 -3.78 15.46
C GLU A 104 14.41 -5.23 15.93
N GLN A 105 13.93 -6.22 15.19
CA GLN A 105 14.07 -7.65 15.50
C GLN A 105 15.26 -8.33 14.77
N ASN A 106 16.01 -7.56 13.97
CA ASN A 106 17.14 -8.00 13.15
C ASN A 106 18.48 -7.49 13.72
#